data_AF-A0A7Z9GLQ0-F1
#
_entry.id   AF-A0A7Z9GLQ0-F1
#
_cell.length_a   1.000
_cell.length_b   1.000
_cell.length_c   1.000
_cell.angle_alpha   90.00
_cell.angle_beta   90.00
_cell.angle_gamma   90.00
#
_symmetry.space_group_name_H-M   'P 1'
#
loop_
_entity.id
_entity.type
_entity.pdbx_description
1 polymer ?
#
loop_
_entity_poly.entity_id
_entity_poly.type
_entity_poly.pdbx_seq_one_letter_code
_entity_poly.pdbx_strand_id
1 'polypeptide(L)'
;PKGSGRSHLLRDRSLLGGRCGECEFRDVCGGCRARAYAINDDYLAEDPSCTYQPGQYGGEMIQFPHVTAFGSEPAYELTWTQTAQERLDKVPSFARGMVIKSVEKYAREHGHSEVTPEMMQAVKTRFDESGIPSFAPRQ
;
A
#
# COMPACT_ATOMS: atom_id res chain seq x y z
N PRO A 1 -19.58 33.01 -9.62
CA PRO A 1 -18.10 32.97 -9.74
C PRO A 1 -17.54 31.66 -9.16
N LYS A 2 -17.25 30.69 -10.03
CA LYS A 2 -16.90 29.30 -9.69
C LYS A 2 -15.49 29.25 -9.07
N GLY A 3 -15.36 28.59 -7.91
CA GLY A 3 -14.12 28.46 -7.15
C GLY A 3 -13.11 27.50 -7.79
N SER A 4 -12.37 27.96 -8.79
CA SER A 4 -11.27 27.23 -9.44
C SER A 4 -9.91 27.88 -9.09
N GLY A 5 -8.99 27.11 -8.51
CA GLY A 5 -7.55 27.46 -8.58
C GLY A 5 -6.66 27.11 -7.37
N ARG A 6 -7.17 27.06 -6.12
CA ARG A 6 -6.30 26.92 -4.94
C ARG A 6 -5.95 25.48 -4.54
N SER A 7 -6.79 24.50 -4.85
CA SER A 7 -6.59 23.10 -4.40
C SER A 7 -5.49 22.36 -5.17
N HIS A 8 -5.21 22.76 -6.41
CA HIS A 8 -4.16 22.16 -7.21
C HIS A 8 -2.77 22.50 -6.67
N LEU A 9 -2.59 23.77 -6.22
CA LEU A 9 -1.34 24.25 -5.64
C LEU A 9 -0.94 23.49 -4.36
N LEU A 10 -1.91 23.15 -3.51
CA LEU A 10 -1.67 22.36 -2.29
C LEU A 10 -1.28 20.90 -2.56
N ARG A 11 -1.62 20.37 -3.74
CA ARG A 11 -1.27 19.00 -4.13
C ARG A 11 0.05 18.94 -4.88
N ASP A 12 0.45 20.03 -5.52
CA ASP A 12 1.72 20.11 -6.21
C ASP A 12 2.86 20.38 -5.22
N ARG A 13 3.53 19.30 -4.83
CA ARG A 13 4.64 19.34 -3.87
C ARG A 13 5.90 20.00 -4.45
N SER A 14 5.99 20.19 -5.77
CA SER A 14 7.11 20.89 -6.40
C SER A 14 7.11 22.39 -6.11
N LEU A 15 5.97 22.95 -5.71
CA LEU A 15 5.80 24.36 -5.39
C LEU A 15 6.16 24.71 -3.94
N LEU A 16 6.54 23.73 -3.12
CA LEU A 16 6.93 23.96 -1.74
C LEU A 16 8.23 24.76 -1.66
N GLY A 17 8.24 25.76 -0.80
CA GLY A 17 9.40 26.62 -0.53
C GLY A 17 10.14 26.27 0.76
N GLY A 18 11.27 26.94 0.97
CA GLY A 18 12.14 26.77 2.13
C GLY A 18 12.59 25.31 2.33
N ARG A 19 12.80 24.92 3.59
CA ARG A 19 13.26 23.55 3.91
C ARG A 19 12.37 22.46 3.34
N CYS A 20 11.05 22.67 3.24
CA CYS A 20 10.14 21.65 2.70
C CYS A 20 10.29 21.45 1.18
N GLY A 21 10.76 22.46 0.44
CA GLY A 21 11.00 22.40 -1.00
C GLY A 21 12.28 21.66 -1.40
N GLU A 22 13.31 21.78 -0.56
CA GLU A 22 14.63 21.16 -0.77
C GLU A 22 14.79 19.81 -0.03
N CYS A 23 13.84 19.45 0.82
CA CYS A 23 13.89 18.24 1.63
C CYS A 23 13.77 16.98 0.77
N GLU A 24 14.65 16.01 1.02
CA GLU A 24 14.62 14.69 0.39
C GLU A 24 13.29 13.92 0.61
N PHE A 25 12.51 14.29 1.63
CA PHE A 25 11.19 13.72 1.92
C PHE A 25 10.01 14.53 1.34
N ARG A 26 10.27 15.54 0.49
CA ARG A 26 9.25 16.48 -0.03
C ARG A 26 8.02 15.77 -0.57
N ASP A 27 8.21 14.71 -1.36
CA ASP A 27 7.14 14.03 -2.09
C ASP A 27 6.24 13.17 -1.19
N VAL A 28 6.70 12.80 0.01
CA VAL A 28 5.93 11.98 0.97
C VAL A 28 5.44 12.79 2.15
N CYS A 29 6.33 13.54 2.81
CA CYS A 29 6.01 14.33 3.98
C CYS A 29 5.49 15.72 3.57
N GLY A 30 6.35 16.57 3.00
CA GLY A 30 6.00 17.93 2.58
C GLY A 30 5.66 18.90 3.73
N GLY A 31 5.66 18.47 4.99
CA GLY A 31 5.39 19.30 6.17
C GLY A 31 3.93 19.72 6.35
N CYS A 32 3.60 20.28 7.53
CA CYS A 32 2.25 20.71 7.88
C CYS A 32 1.88 22.06 7.24
N ARG A 33 1.10 22.00 6.16
CA ARG A 33 0.64 23.18 5.39
C ARG A 33 -0.23 24.12 6.21
N ALA A 34 -1.02 23.58 7.14
CA ALA A 34 -1.86 24.38 8.04
C ALA A 34 -1.02 25.28 8.95
N ARG A 35 0.12 24.77 9.45
CA ARG A 35 1.01 25.56 10.30
C ARG A 35 1.91 26.50 9.51
N ALA A 36 2.32 26.13 8.30
CA ALA A 36 2.99 27.04 7.39
C ALA A 36 2.11 28.29 7.15
N TYR A 37 0.82 28.09 6.85
CA TYR A 37 -0.14 29.17 6.69
C TYR A 37 -0.36 29.97 7.98
N ALA A 38 -0.55 29.31 9.13
CA ALA A 38 -0.83 30.00 10.39
C ALA A 38 0.30 30.93 10.86
N ILE A 39 1.55 30.61 10.52
CA ILE A 39 2.72 31.37 10.97
C ILE A 39 3.25 32.34 9.89
N ASN A 40 3.28 31.91 8.64
CA ASN A 40 3.90 32.66 7.55
C ASN A 40 2.88 33.34 6.61
N ASP A 41 1.58 33.13 6.83
CA ASP A 41 0.47 33.48 5.90
C ASP A 41 0.66 32.88 4.48
N ASP A 42 1.50 31.85 4.38
CA ASP A 42 1.83 31.15 3.14
C ASP A 42 1.81 29.63 3.37
N TYR A 43 0.89 28.94 2.69
CA TYR A 43 0.75 27.49 2.77
C TYR A 43 1.80 26.72 1.97
N LEU A 44 2.57 27.38 1.10
CA LEU A 44 3.70 26.80 0.37
C LEU A 44 5.03 26.97 1.11
N ALA A 45 5.10 27.83 2.13
CA ALA A 45 6.29 28.02 2.96
C ALA A 45 6.69 26.75 3.73
N GLU A 46 7.89 26.76 4.32
CA GLU A 46 8.33 25.65 5.14
C GLU A 46 7.48 25.44 6.40
N ASP A 47 7.55 24.24 6.97
CA ASP A 47 6.93 23.93 8.24
C ASP A 47 7.82 24.42 9.41
N PRO A 48 7.38 25.40 10.23
CA PRO A 48 8.23 25.98 11.29
C PRO A 48 8.46 25.10 12.53
N SER A 49 7.76 23.97 12.70
CA SER A 49 7.95 23.03 13.82
C SER A 49 8.71 21.80 13.37
N CYS A 50 8.98 21.67 12.07
CA CYS A 50 9.84 20.63 11.58
C CYS A 50 11.26 20.90 12.09
N THR A 51 11.80 19.99 12.89
CA THR A 51 13.18 20.06 13.39
C THR A 51 14.19 19.47 12.41
N TYR A 52 13.70 18.78 11.38
CA TYR A 52 14.52 18.16 10.35
C TYR A 52 15.21 19.20 9.46
N GLN A 53 16.44 18.91 9.04
CA GLN A 53 17.21 19.72 8.08
C GLN A 53 17.45 18.91 6.81
N PRO A 54 17.18 19.47 5.61
CA PRO A 54 17.51 18.81 4.34
C PRO A 54 18.99 18.40 4.26
N GLY A 55 19.26 17.25 3.65
CA GLY A 55 20.61 16.72 3.45
C GLY A 55 21.10 15.78 4.55
N GLN A 56 20.36 15.60 5.63
CA GLN A 56 20.71 14.64 6.69
C GLN A 56 20.60 13.18 6.24
N TYR A 57 19.92 12.91 5.12
CA TYR A 57 19.73 11.58 4.54
C TYR A 57 20.25 11.49 3.10
N GLY A 58 21.38 12.15 2.83
CA GLY A 58 22.06 12.11 1.53
C GLY A 58 21.61 13.20 0.55
N GLY A 59 20.55 13.96 0.86
CA GLY A 59 20.10 15.11 0.08
C GLY A 59 19.50 14.79 -1.28
N GLU A 60 19.40 13.51 -1.63
CA GLU A 60 18.70 13.04 -2.82
C GLU A 60 17.24 12.71 -2.49
N MET A 61 16.33 13.03 -3.41
CA MET A 61 14.90 12.75 -3.24
C MET A 61 14.65 11.27 -2.96
N ILE A 62 14.00 10.97 -1.83
CA ILE A 62 13.73 9.59 -1.43
C ILE A 62 12.62 9.03 -2.29
N GLN A 63 12.98 7.99 -3.05
CA GLN A 63 12.03 7.20 -3.81
C GLN A 63 11.52 6.06 -2.94
N PHE A 64 10.26 6.14 -2.55
CA PHE A 64 9.57 4.99 -2.00
C PHE A 64 9.11 4.13 -3.17
N PRO A 65 9.43 2.83 -3.19
CA PRO A 65 8.85 1.95 -4.19
C PRO A 65 7.34 2.03 -4.02
N HIS A 66 6.66 2.42 -5.10
CA HIS A 66 5.21 2.54 -5.12
C HIS A 66 4.63 1.12 -5.19
N VAL A 67 4.84 0.33 -4.14
CA VAL A 67 4.26 -1.00 -4.00
C VAL A 67 2.82 -0.75 -3.60
N THR A 68 1.97 -0.52 -4.60
CA THR A 68 0.56 -0.70 -4.38
C THR A 68 0.38 -2.17 -4.06
N ALA A 69 0.06 -2.48 -2.80
CA ALA A 69 -0.41 -3.82 -2.42
C ALA A 69 -1.60 -4.26 -3.32
N PHE A 70 -2.27 -3.28 -3.94
CA PHE A 70 -3.18 -3.44 -5.07
C PHE A 70 -2.40 -3.67 -6.37
N GLY A 71 -2.38 -4.92 -6.85
CA GLY A 71 -1.89 -5.26 -8.19
C GLY A 71 -0.44 -5.71 -8.29
N SER A 72 0.28 -5.84 -7.17
CA SER A 72 1.54 -6.60 -7.17
C SER A 72 1.28 -8.04 -7.59
N GLU A 73 2.15 -8.59 -8.45
CA GLU A 73 2.04 -9.99 -8.84
C GLU A 73 1.99 -10.88 -7.60
N PRO A 74 1.04 -11.83 -7.54
CA PRO A 74 0.93 -12.73 -6.42
C PRO A 74 2.22 -13.54 -6.25
N ALA A 75 2.87 -13.42 -5.10
CA ALA A 75 3.94 -14.32 -4.73
C ALA A 75 3.34 -15.68 -4.37
N TYR A 76 3.58 -16.68 -5.22
CA TYR A 76 3.20 -18.07 -4.99
C TYR A 76 4.34 -18.82 -4.31
N GLU A 77 4.08 -19.51 -3.21
CA GLU A 77 5.05 -20.39 -2.56
C GLU A 77 4.86 -21.86 -2.94
N LEU A 78 3.68 -22.23 -3.45
CA LEU A 78 3.36 -23.56 -3.96
C LEU A 78 3.09 -23.55 -5.47
N THR A 79 3.11 -24.73 -6.10
CA THR A 79 2.66 -24.88 -7.48
C THR A 79 1.14 -24.80 -7.53
N TRP A 80 0.59 -23.93 -8.39
CA TRP A 80 -0.85 -23.83 -8.62
C TRP A 80 -1.20 -24.46 -9.97
N THR A 81 -2.24 -25.30 -10.01
CA THR A 81 -2.75 -25.81 -11.29
C THR A 81 -3.32 -24.67 -12.13
N GLN A 82 -3.30 -24.83 -13.46
CA GLN A 82 -3.87 -23.83 -14.38
C GLN A 82 -5.34 -23.52 -14.04
N THR A 83 -6.12 -24.54 -13.71
CA THR A 83 -7.53 -24.40 -13.31
C THR A 83 -7.72 -23.66 -11.99
N ALA A 84 -6.76 -23.71 -11.06
CA ALA A 84 -6.78 -22.94 -9.82
C ALA A 84 -6.37 -21.47 -10.08
N GLN A 85 -5.38 -21.23 -10.96
CA GLN A 85 -4.98 -19.90 -11.37
C GLN A 85 -6.13 -19.14 -12.07
N GLU A 86 -6.84 -19.79 -12.99
CA GLU A 86 -8.00 -19.20 -13.69
C GLU A 86 -9.13 -18.78 -12.72
N ARG A 87 -9.29 -19.49 -11.59
CA ARG A 87 -10.24 -19.10 -10.54
C ARG A 87 -9.73 -17.92 -9.73
N LEU A 88 -8.43 -17.89 -9.44
CA LEU A 88 -7.79 -16.80 -8.72
C LEU A 88 -7.81 -15.48 -9.52
N ASP A 89 -7.73 -15.54 -10.84
CA ASP A 89 -7.82 -14.35 -11.70
C ASP A 89 -9.17 -13.65 -11.60
N LYS A 90 -10.24 -14.38 -11.28
CA LYS A 90 -11.58 -13.82 -11.05
C LYS A 90 -11.69 -13.10 -9.70
N VAL A 91 -10.77 -13.35 -8.77
CA VAL A 91 -10.72 -12.65 -7.49
C VAL A 91 -10.19 -11.23 -7.72
N PRO A 92 -10.81 -10.18 -7.16
CA PRO A 92 -10.28 -8.82 -7.23
C PRO A 92 -8.84 -8.72 -6.73
N SER A 93 -8.01 -7.90 -7.38
CA SER A 93 -6.57 -7.81 -7.11
C SER A 93 -6.22 -7.59 -5.62
N PHE A 94 -7.02 -6.80 -4.90
CA PHE A 94 -6.82 -6.51 -3.48
C PHE A 94 -7.06 -7.70 -2.55
N ALA A 95 -7.81 -8.72 -2.99
CA ALA A 95 -8.13 -9.90 -2.21
C ALA A 95 -7.27 -11.12 -2.60
N ARG A 96 -6.63 -11.12 -3.78
CA ARG A 96 -5.83 -12.26 -4.27
C ARG A 96 -4.75 -12.69 -3.29
N GLY A 97 -3.98 -11.75 -2.74
CA GLY A 97 -2.93 -12.05 -1.76
C GLY A 97 -3.45 -12.74 -0.49
N MET A 98 -4.66 -12.35 -0.04
CA MET A 98 -5.32 -13.00 1.09
C MET A 98 -5.74 -14.44 0.74
N VAL A 99 -6.34 -14.63 -0.43
CA VAL A 99 -6.81 -15.94 -0.91
C VAL A 99 -5.63 -16.90 -1.08
N ILE A 100 -4.53 -16.45 -1.70
CA ILE A 100 -3.33 -17.27 -1.90
C ILE A 100 -2.79 -17.78 -0.58
N LYS A 101 -2.56 -16.88 0.39
CA LYS A 101 -2.07 -17.26 1.72
C LYS A 101 -2.98 -18.27 2.41
N SER A 102 -4.30 -18.08 2.30
CA SER A 102 -5.28 -18.99 2.90
C SER A 102 -5.28 -20.38 2.26
N VAL A 103 -5.28 -20.43 0.93
CA VAL A 103 -5.30 -21.69 0.17
C VAL A 103 -3.98 -22.44 0.30
N GLU A 104 -2.84 -21.76 0.22
CA GLU A 104 -1.55 -22.41 0.44
C GLU A 104 -1.38 -22.88 1.88
N LYS A 105 -1.90 -22.14 2.86
CA LYS A 105 -1.92 -22.61 4.26
C LYS A 105 -2.72 -23.91 4.37
N TYR A 106 -3.91 -23.97 3.77
CA TYR A 106 -4.72 -25.17 3.72
C TYR A 106 -4.00 -26.34 3.05
N ALA A 107 -3.35 -26.10 1.90
CA ALA A 107 -2.58 -27.12 1.19
C ALA A 107 -1.43 -27.67 2.04
N ARG A 108 -0.65 -26.79 2.68
CA ARG A 108 0.44 -27.19 3.59
C ARG A 108 -0.06 -28.01 4.79
N GLU A 109 -1.21 -27.63 5.37
CA GLU A 109 -1.83 -28.35 6.49
C GLU A 109 -2.28 -29.77 6.11
N HIS A 110 -2.63 -30.00 4.84
CA HIS A 110 -3.06 -31.30 4.32
C HIS A 110 -1.95 -32.05 3.59
N GLY A 111 -0.70 -31.56 3.66
CA GLY A 111 0.47 -32.21 3.06
C GLY A 111 0.56 -32.12 1.53
N HIS A 112 -0.16 -31.19 0.91
CA HIS A 112 -0.14 -30.97 -0.53
C HIS A 112 0.90 -29.90 -0.92
N SER A 113 1.72 -30.22 -1.92
CA SER A 113 2.68 -29.27 -2.55
C SER A 113 2.11 -28.59 -3.80
N GLU A 114 0.92 -29.01 -4.25
CA GLU A 114 0.21 -28.49 -5.41
C GLU A 114 -1.19 -28.04 -4.99
N VAL A 115 -1.56 -26.81 -5.38
CA VAL A 115 -2.86 -26.21 -5.10
C VAL A 115 -3.83 -26.49 -6.23
N THR A 116 -4.95 -27.13 -5.89
CA THR A 116 -6.01 -27.49 -6.84
C THR A 116 -7.30 -26.67 -6.64
N PRO A 117 -8.23 -26.65 -7.62
CA PRO A 117 -9.48 -25.91 -7.51
C PRO A 117 -10.38 -26.38 -6.35
N GLU A 118 -10.27 -27.65 -5.94
CA GLU A 118 -11.03 -28.24 -4.83
C GLU A 118 -10.61 -27.62 -3.50
N MET A 119 -9.31 -27.34 -3.32
CA MET A 119 -8.78 -26.67 -2.13
C MET A 119 -9.30 -25.23 -2.02
N MET A 120 -9.40 -24.52 -3.15
CA MET A 120 -10.01 -23.19 -3.18
C MET A 120 -11.48 -23.23 -2.75
N GLN A 121 -12.22 -24.25 -3.19
CA GLN A 121 -13.62 -24.45 -2.79
C GLN A 121 -13.74 -24.79 -1.30
N ALA A 122 -12.86 -25.65 -0.77
CA ALA A 122 -12.82 -25.99 0.65
C ALA A 122 -12.57 -24.76 1.53
N VAL A 123 -11.64 -23.89 1.12
CA VAL A 123 -11.37 -22.62 1.81
C VAL A 123 -12.55 -21.65 1.73
N LYS A 124 -13.22 -21.57 0.57
CA LYS A 124 -14.44 -20.75 0.42
C LYS A 124 -15.55 -21.23 1.36
N THR A 125 -15.85 -22.54 1.38
CA THR A 125 -16.87 -23.10 2.27
C THR A 125 -16.56 -22.79 3.74
N ARG A 126 -15.30 -22.98 4.16
CA ARG A 126 -14.85 -22.62 5.51
C ARG A 126 -15.06 -21.14 5.82
N PHE A 127 -14.79 -20.26 4.86
CA PHE A 127 -14.98 -18.81 5.02
C PHE A 127 -16.46 -18.44 5.13
N ASP A 128 -17.32 -19.02 4.29
CA ASP A 128 -18.77 -18.80 4.31
C ASP A 128 -19.40 -19.28 5.64
N GLU A 129 -18.90 -20.37 6.23
CA GLU A 129 -19.38 -20.92 7.51
C GLU A 129 -18.88 -20.14 8.74
N SER A 130 -17.62 -19.71 8.73
CA SER A 130 -16.99 -19.10 9.92
C SER A 130 -16.93 -17.57 9.91
N GLY A 131 -17.13 -16.93 8.75
CA GLY A 131 -17.10 -15.48 8.57
C GLY A 131 -15.74 -14.82 8.82
N ILE A 132 -14.70 -15.58 9.17
CA ILE A 132 -13.37 -15.07 9.54
C ILE A 132 -12.31 -15.84 8.76
N PRO A 133 -11.41 -15.16 8.01
CA PRO A 133 -10.28 -15.86 7.40
C PRO A 133 -9.35 -16.34 8.53
N SER A 134 -9.08 -17.66 8.58
CA SER A 134 -8.32 -18.26 9.68
C SER A 134 -6.82 -17.94 9.59
N PHE A 135 -6.43 -16.78 10.12
CA PHE A 135 -5.04 -16.33 10.22
C PHE A 135 -4.35 -16.72 11.53
N ALA A 136 -4.97 -17.58 12.35
CA ALA A 136 -4.39 -18.00 13.62
C ALA A 136 -2.93 -18.47 13.41
N PRO A 137 -1.93 -17.84 14.06
CA PRO A 137 -0.55 -18.29 14.04
C PRO A 137 -0.45 -19.67 14.67
N ARG A 138 0.52 -20.47 14.24
CA ARG A 138 0.88 -21.71 14.96
C ARG A 138 1.30 -21.32 16.38
N GLN A 139 0.74 -21.99 17.39
CA GLN A 139 1.37 -22.03 18.72
C GLN A 139 2.61 -22.92 18.68
#